data_AF-A0A822E645-F1
#
_entry.id   AF-A0A822E645-F1
#
_cell.length_a   1.000
_cell.length_b   1.000
_cell.length_c   1.000
_cell.angle_alpha   90.00
_cell.angle_beta   90.00
_cell.angle_gamma   90.00
#
_symmetry.space_group_name_H-M   'P 1'
#
loop_
_entity.id
_entity.type
_entity.pdbx_description
1 polymer ?
#
loop_
_entity_poly.entity_id
_entity_poly.type
_entity_poly.pdbx_seq_one_letter_code
_entity_poly.pdbx_strand_id
1 'polypeptide(L)'
;PGPQGPPGPPRPPGPPGPQGPPGPPRPPGPPGPQGPPGPPRPPGPPGPQGPPGPHRPPGPPGPQGPPGPPRPPGPPQPPGPGLSQWWCNGCNRPNPPIRYQCDFCKDYDTYDLCEQCISRASVLHPRHTFTKI
;
A
#
# COMPACT_ATOMS: atom_id res chain seq x y z
N PRO A 1 123.74 -31.15 31.57
CA PRO A 1 122.84 -30.65 30.50
C PRO A 1 122.44 -31.81 29.58
N GLY A 2 121.12 -32.05 29.42
CA GLY A 2 120.60 -33.19 28.65
C GLY A 2 120.29 -32.83 27.19
N PRO A 3 120.37 -33.80 26.26
CA PRO A 3 120.16 -33.61 24.82
C PRO A 3 118.72 -33.15 24.51
N GLN A 4 118.60 -32.37 23.43
CA GLN A 4 117.31 -31.86 22.97
C GLN A 4 116.41 -33.02 22.52
N GLY A 5 115.17 -33.01 23.01
CA GLY A 5 114.20 -34.05 22.72
C GLY A 5 113.78 -34.10 21.25
N PRO A 6 113.26 -35.25 20.80
CA PRO A 6 112.82 -35.46 19.42
C PRO A 6 111.69 -34.52 19.00
N PRO A 7 111.51 -34.28 17.69
CA PRO A 7 110.36 -33.54 17.16
C PRO A 7 109.04 -34.13 17.65
N GLY A 8 108.09 -33.24 17.96
CA GLY A 8 106.77 -33.65 18.41
C GLY A 8 105.98 -34.39 17.33
N PRO A 9 105.08 -35.30 17.71
CA PRO A 9 104.25 -36.05 16.78
C PRO A 9 103.32 -35.12 15.95
N PRO A 10 102.87 -35.56 14.77
CA PRO A 10 101.88 -34.85 13.96
C PRO A 10 100.63 -34.54 14.77
N ARG A 11 99.99 -33.41 14.46
CA ARG A 11 98.74 -33.08 15.14
C ARG A 11 97.61 -34.01 14.66
N PRO A 12 96.75 -34.46 15.58
CA PRO A 12 95.63 -35.32 15.23
C PRO A 12 94.65 -34.65 14.25
N PRO A 13 93.83 -35.43 13.53
CA PRO A 13 92.76 -34.91 12.69
C PRO A 13 91.83 -33.95 13.45
N GLY A 14 91.30 -32.97 12.72
CA GLY A 14 90.30 -32.07 13.26
C GLY A 14 89.04 -32.82 13.70
N PRO A 15 88.36 -32.38 14.78
CA PRO A 15 87.13 -33.00 15.23
C PRO A 15 86.02 -32.90 14.16
N PRO A 16 85.03 -33.81 14.18
CA PRO A 16 83.82 -33.68 13.35
C PRO A 16 83.16 -32.31 13.51
N GLY A 17 82.51 -31.86 12.44
CA GLY A 17 81.71 -30.63 12.47
C GLY A 17 80.56 -30.73 13.47
N PRO A 18 80.11 -29.60 14.04
CA PRO A 18 79.06 -29.61 15.04
C PRO A 18 77.73 -30.10 14.46
N GLN A 19 76.90 -30.72 15.29
CA GLN A 19 75.54 -31.11 14.93
C GLN A 19 74.69 -29.87 14.60
N GLY A 20 73.79 -30.00 13.62
CA GLY A 20 72.84 -28.93 13.27
C GLY A 20 71.93 -28.56 14.46
N PRO A 21 71.41 -27.33 14.50
CA PRO A 21 70.61 -26.87 15.64
C PRO A 21 69.31 -27.67 15.77
N PRO A 22 68.73 -27.78 16.97
CA PRO A 22 67.42 -28.39 17.18
C PRO A 22 66.31 -27.73 16.35
N GLY A 23 65.26 -28.49 16.02
CA GLY A 23 64.06 -27.94 15.40
C GLY A 23 63.35 -26.92 16.32
N PRO A 24 62.52 -26.01 15.77
CA PRO A 24 61.89 -24.97 16.56
C PRO A 24 61.00 -25.55 17.68
N PRO A 25 60.83 -24.82 18.80
CA PRO A 25 59.97 -25.25 19.89
C PRO A 25 58.53 -25.48 19.42
N ARG A 26 57.80 -26.37 20.11
CA ARG A 26 56.35 -26.45 19.93
C ARG A 26 55.71 -25.14 20.40
N PRO A 27 54.55 -24.74 19.83
CA PRO A 27 53.87 -23.52 20.26
C PRO A 27 53.57 -23.58 21.76
N PRO A 28 53.57 -22.42 22.44
CA PRO A 28 53.23 -22.35 23.86
C PRO A 28 51.84 -22.94 24.14
N GLY A 29 51.65 -23.48 25.35
CA GLY A 29 50.30 -23.77 25.87
C GLY A 29 49.45 -22.49 25.98
N PRO A 30 48.12 -22.62 26.07
CA PRO A 30 47.23 -21.46 26.12
C PRO A 30 47.54 -20.57 27.33
N PRO A 31 47.29 -19.25 27.23
CA PRO A 31 47.59 -18.31 28.30
C PRO A 31 46.91 -18.66 29.63
N GLY A 32 47.58 -18.40 30.74
CA GLY A 32 46.95 -18.38 32.07
C GLY A 32 45.95 -17.22 32.21
N PRO A 33 45.11 -17.23 33.27
CA PRO A 33 43.99 -16.29 33.43
C PRO A 33 44.44 -14.82 33.57
N GLN A 34 43.70 -13.89 32.95
CA GLN A 34 43.89 -12.43 33.07
C GLN A 34 43.26 -11.88 34.37
N GLY A 35 43.58 -10.69 34.88
CA GLY A 35 44.34 -9.60 34.27
C GLY A 35 44.16 -8.29 35.05
N PRO A 36 45.19 -7.46 35.13
CA PRO A 36 45.03 -6.07 35.57
C PRO A 36 45.62 -5.12 34.50
N PRO A 37 45.80 -3.83 34.82
CA PRO A 37 44.90 -2.69 34.74
C PRO A 37 44.40 -2.32 33.33
N GLY A 38 43.49 -1.34 33.32
CA GLY A 38 42.51 -1.09 32.28
C GLY A 38 43.04 -1.00 30.85
N PRO A 39 42.19 -1.39 29.88
CA PRO A 39 42.60 -1.47 28.49
C PRO A 39 43.18 -0.12 28.04
N PRO A 40 44.19 -0.14 27.15
CA PRO A 40 44.51 1.02 26.30
C PRO A 40 43.20 1.64 25.77
N ARG A 41 43.17 2.96 25.52
CA ARG A 41 41.99 3.56 24.88
C ARG A 41 41.62 2.64 23.73
N PRO A 42 40.35 2.22 23.63
CA PRO A 42 39.95 1.38 22.53
C PRO A 42 40.46 2.06 21.25
N PRO A 43 40.85 1.29 20.22
CA PRO A 43 41.02 1.85 18.88
C PRO A 43 39.91 2.87 18.67
N GLY A 44 40.22 4.02 18.04
CA GLY A 44 39.15 4.92 17.59
C GLY A 44 38.07 4.02 17.01
N PRO A 45 36.81 4.12 17.51
CA PRO A 45 35.81 3.11 17.23
C PRO A 45 35.82 2.86 15.73
N PRO A 46 35.61 1.60 15.25
CA PRO A 46 35.47 1.36 13.82
C PRO A 46 34.69 2.52 13.23
N GLY A 47 35.25 3.16 12.19
CA GLY A 47 34.60 4.33 11.57
C GLY A 47 33.12 3.98 11.46
N PRO A 48 32.22 4.87 11.93
CA PRO A 48 30.86 4.49 12.27
C PRO A 48 30.32 3.60 11.16
N GLN A 49 29.73 2.46 11.52
CA GLN A 49 29.09 1.59 10.54
C GLN A 49 28.33 2.50 9.60
N GLY A 50 28.63 2.42 8.30
CA GLY A 50 28.02 3.29 7.30
C GLY A 50 26.52 3.33 7.58
N PRO A 51 25.88 4.51 7.50
CA PRO A 51 24.49 4.67 7.92
C PRO A 51 23.67 3.52 7.36
N PRO A 52 22.70 2.97 8.12
CA PRO A 52 21.82 1.93 7.61
C PRO A 52 21.41 2.28 6.19
N GLY A 53 21.54 1.32 5.26
CA GLY A 53 21.13 1.54 3.89
C GLY A 53 19.73 2.16 3.87
N PRO A 54 19.43 3.07 2.92
CA PRO A 54 18.15 3.78 2.93
C PRO A 54 17.02 2.78 3.08
N HIS A 55 16.05 3.14 3.92
CA HIS A 55 14.86 2.32 4.10
C HIS A 55 14.31 2.05 2.70
N ARG A 56 13.99 0.80 2.41
CA ARG A 56 13.29 0.48 1.16
C ARG A 56 12.05 1.37 1.11
N PRO A 57 11.75 1.99 -0.04
CA PRO A 57 10.55 2.80 -0.16
C PRO A 57 9.35 1.96 0.32
N PRO A 58 8.34 2.59 0.95
CA PRO A 58 7.11 1.90 1.30
C PRO A 58 6.63 1.07 0.12
N GLY A 59 6.11 -0.12 0.39
CA GLY A 59 5.45 -0.91 -0.65
C GLY A 59 4.37 -0.08 -1.35
N PRO A 60 4.07 -0.36 -2.63
CA PRO A 60 2.98 0.33 -3.30
C PRO A 60 1.69 0.18 -2.46
N PRO A 61 0.78 1.17 -2.52
CA PRO A 61 -0.54 1.03 -1.91
C PRO A 61 -1.16 -0.31 -2.30
N GLY A 62 -1.83 -0.96 -1.34
CA GLY A 62 -2.58 -2.17 -1.62
C GLY A 62 -3.61 -1.94 -2.73
N PRO A 63 -4.01 -2.99 -3.47
CA PRO A 63 -5.05 -2.85 -4.49
C PRO A 63 -6.32 -2.27 -3.86
N GLN A 64 -7.05 -1.48 -4.64
CA GLN A 64 -8.37 -1.00 -4.22
C GLN A 64 -9.24 -2.22 -3.86
N GLY A 65 -9.96 -2.12 -2.74
CA GLY A 65 -10.90 -3.16 -2.34
C GLY A 65 -11.97 -3.38 -3.43
N PRO A 66 -12.59 -4.57 -3.48
CA PRO A 66 -13.64 -4.84 -4.45
C PRO A 66 -14.80 -3.83 -4.29
N PRO A 67 -15.55 -3.55 -5.37
CA PRO A 67 -16.77 -2.76 -5.27
C PRO A 67 -17.69 -3.30 -4.18
N GLY A 68 -18.33 -2.40 -3.42
CA GLY A 68 -19.34 -2.78 -2.45
C GLY A 68 -20.49 -3.56 -3.12
N PRO A 69 -21.21 -4.41 -2.37
CA PRO A 69 -22.35 -5.13 -2.91
C PRO A 69 -23.41 -4.14 -3.44
N PRO A 70 -24.22 -4.55 -4.44
CA PRO A 70 -25.36 -3.77 -4.89
C PRO A 70 -26.25 -3.36 -3.72
N ARG A 71 -26.81 -2.16 -3.79
CA ARG A 71 -27.83 -1.76 -2.79
C ARG A 71 -29.01 -2.74 -2.87
N PRO A 72 -29.64 -3.06 -1.74
CA PRO A 72 -30.88 -3.81 -1.78
C PRO A 72 -31.91 -3.08 -2.65
N PRO A 73 -32.84 -3.81 -3.30
CA PRO A 73 -33.95 -3.20 -4.01
C PRO A 73 -34.63 -2.14 -3.15
N GLY A 74 -34.99 -1.02 -3.77
CA GLY A 74 -35.81 -0.01 -3.10
C GLY A 74 -37.11 -0.64 -2.60
N PRO A 75 -37.72 -0.08 -1.54
CA PRO A 75 -39.04 -0.52 -1.12
C PRO A 75 -40.02 -0.42 -2.30
N PRO A 76 -41.05 -1.28 -2.36
CA PRO A 76 -42.12 -1.15 -3.33
C PRO A 76 -42.60 0.30 -3.36
N GLN A 77 -42.74 0.85 -4.56
CA GLN A 77 -43.32 2.18 -4.69
C GLN A 77 -44.72 2.12 -4.05
N PRO A 78 -45.12 3.14 -3.28
CA PRO A 78 -46.53 3.25 -2.91
C PRO A 78 -47.36 3.13 -4.20
N PRO A 79 -48.56 2.56 -4.14
CA PRO A 79 -49.47 2.59 -5.28
C PRO A 79 -49.44 4.00 -5.87
N GLY A 80 -49.08 4.11 -7.16
CA GLY A 80 -49.19 5.39 -7.86
C GLY A 80 -50.59 5.95 -7.60
N PRO A 81 -50.77 7.28 -7.52
CA PRO A 81 -52.07 7.86 -7.20
C PRO A 81 -53.08 7.25 -8.17
N GLY A 82 -53.92 6.36 -7.61
CA GLY A 82 -55.06 5.83 -8.31
C GLY A 82 -55.90 7.02 -8.79
N LEU A 83 -56.61 6.83 -9.88
CA LEU A 83 -57.53 7.79 -10.48
C LEU A 83 -58.69 8.15 -9.53
N SER A 84 -58.42 8.78 -8.39
CA SER A 84 -59.43 9.16 -7.42
C SER A 84 -59.46 10.66 -7.17
N GLN A 85 -58.49 11.45 -7.64
CA GLN A 85 -58.58 12.92 -7.63
C GLN A 85 -57.66 13.58 -8.69
N TRP A 86 -58.23 13.94 -9.83
CA TRP A 86 -57.68 14.86 -10.82
C TRP A 86 -58.60 16.08 -10.93
N TRP A 87 -58.08 17.25 -11.30
CA TRP A 87 -58.90 18.44 -11.51
C TRP A 87 -58.74 18.95 -12.93
N CYS A 88 -59.81 19.51 -13.49
CA CYS A 88 -59.71 20.24 -14.75
C CYS A 88 -59.08 21.62 -14.49
N ASN A 89 -57.89 21.91 -15.01
CA ASN A 89 -57.24 23.22 -14.86
C ASN A 89 -58.04 24.36 -15.52
N GLY A 90 -58.91 24.06 -16.48
CA GLY A 90 -59.74 25.05 -17.18
C GLY A 90 -60.97 25.53 -16.39
N CYS A 91 -61.60 24.66 -15.60
CA CYS A 91 -62.82 24.98 -14.85
C CYS A 91 -62.78 24.62 -13.36
N ASN A 92 -61.61 24.18 -12.88
CA ASN A 92 -61.32 23.76 -11.51
C ASN A 92 -62.29 22.72 -10.93
N ARG A 93 -62.89 21.88 -11.80
CA ARG A 93 -63.80 20.81 -11.37
C ARG A 93 -63.00 19.57 -10.99
N PRO A 94 -63.27 18.97 -9.82
CA PRO A 94 -62.67 17.69 -9.45
C PRO A 94 -63.35 16.55 -10.21
N ASN A 95 -62.55 15.59 -10.69
CA ASN A 95 -62.94 14.34 -11.32
C ASN A 95 -64.08 14.41 -12.37
N PRO A 96 -63.94 15.19 -13.46
CA PRO A 96 -64.82 15.06 -14.61
C PRO A 96 -64.88 13.63 -15.18
N PRO A 97 -65.94 13.25 -15.92
CA PRO A 97 -66.06 11.89 -16.51
C PRO A 97 -65.01 11.55 -17.57
N ILE A 98 -64.49 12.55 -18.28
CA ILE A 98 -63.47 12.37 -19.33
C ILE A 98 -62.31 13.29 -19.02
N ARG A 99 -61.10 12.71 -19.03
CA ARG A 99 -59.82 13.40 -18.81
C ARG A 99 -59.06 13.55 -20.12
N TYR A 100 -58.62 14.76 -20.40
CA TYR A 100 -57.68 15.08 -21.46
C TYR A 100 -56.39 15.56 -20.83
N GLN A 101 -55.32 14.78 -20.95
CA GLN A 101 -54.01 15.10 -20.38
C GLN A 101 -53.13 15.77 -21.44
N CYS A 102 -52.44 16.85 -21.05
CA CYS A 102 -51.44 17.49 -21.89
C CYS A 102 -50.25 16.56 -22.15
N ASP A 103 -49.87 16.40 -23.41
CA ASP A 103 -48.82 15.45 -23.82
C ASP A 103 -47.41 15.87 -23.38
N PHE A 104 -47.22 17.16 -23.11
CA PHE A 104 -45.90 17.79 -22.87
C PHE A 104 -45.66 18.19 -21.41
N CYS A 105 -46.70 18.30 -20.57
CA CYS A 105 -46.58 18.78 -19.18
C CYS A 105 -46.39 17.65 -18.14
N LYS A 106 -45.60 16.62 -18.47
CA LYS A 106 -45.55 15.37 -17.68
C LYS A 106 -44.76 15.43 -16.37
N ASP A 107 -43.94 16.45 -16.17
CA ASP A 107 -42.91 16.39 -15.13
C ASP A 107 -43.32 17.01 -13.78
N TYR A 108 -44.13 18.07 -13.73
CA TYR A 108 -44.38 18.77 -12.44
C TYR A 108 -45.76 19.40 -12.21
N ASP A 109 -46.66 19.42 -13.19
CA ASP A 109 -48.07 19.81 -13.00
C ASP A 109 -48.85 19.41 -14.26
N THR A 110 -49.52 18.24 -14.24
CA THR A 110 -50.23 17.77 -15.43
C THR A 110 -51.38 18.73 -15.72
N TYR A 111 -51.30 19.44 -16.85
CA TYR A 111 -52.40 20.28 -17.30
C TYR A 111 -53.49 19.38 -17.88
N ASP A 112 -54.56 19.17 -17.13
CA ASP A 112 -55.67 18.30 -17.46
C ASP A 112 -56.93 19.13 -17.78
N LEU A 113 -57.63 18.75 -18.84
CA LEU A 113 -58.89 19.37 -19.26
C LEU A 113 -60.02 18.34 -19.26
N CYS A 114 -61.23 18.80 -18.96
CA CYS A 114 -62.45 18.01 -19.14
C CYS A 114 -62.99 18.16 -20.57
N GLU A 115 -63.98 17.34 -20.92
CA GLU A 115 -64.68 17.39 -22.22
C GLU A 115 -65.28 18.76 -22.56
N GLN A 116 -65.65 19.58 -21.57
CA GLN A 116 -66.15 20.93 -21.83
C GLN A 116 -65.02 21.94 -22.11
N CYS A 117 -63.84 21.71 -21.54
CA CYS A 117 -62.72 22.64 -21.63
C CYS A 117 -61.74 22.32 -22.77
N ILE A 118 -61.73 21.07 -23.28
CA ILE A 118 -60.88 20.68 -24.41
C ILE A 118 -61.17 21.49 -25.69
N SER A 119 -62.43 21.90 -25.89
CA SER A 119 -62.82 22.78 -27.01
C SER A 119 -62.13 24.15 -26.97
N ARG A 120 -61.69 24.57 -25.78
CA ARG A 120 -60.96 25.83 -25.53
C ARG A 120 -59.48 25.58 -25.27
N ALA A 121 -58.95 24.38 -25.52
CA ALA A 121 -57.56 24.04 -25.28
C ALA A 121 -56.61 25.00 -26.01
N SER A 122 -56.95 25.43 -27.23
CA SER A 122 -56.17 26.41 -27.99
C SER A 122 -56.10 27.80 -27.36
N VAL A 123 -56.97 28.11 -26.39
CA VAL A 123 -56.97 29.38 -25.66
C VAL A 123 -56.42 29.21 -24.24
N LEU A 124 -56.77 28.10 -23.58
CA LEU A 124 -56.34 27.77 -22.22
C LEU A 124 -54.87 27.32 -22.16
N HIS A 125 -54.40 26.65 -23.22
CA HIS A 125 -53.07 26.07 -23.30
C HIS A 125 -52.56 25.99 -24.76
N PRO A 126 -52.33 27.14 -25.43
CA PRO A 126 -52.17 27.27 -26.90
C PRO A 126 -51.00 26.54 -27.55
N ARG A 127 -50.08 25.94 -26.79
CA ARG A 127 -48.81 25.40 -27.33
C ARG A 127 -48.68 23.89 -27.21
N HIS A 128 -49.64 23.21 -26.59
CA HIS A 128 -49.56 21.79 -26.33
C HIS A 128 -50.80 21.06 -26.84
N THR A 129 -50.60 19.79 -27.20
CA THR A 129 -51.66 18.86 -27.55
C THR A 129 -52.12 18.09 -26.33
N PHE A 130 -53.31 17.52 -26.45
CA PHE A 130 -53.99 16.82 -25.38
C PHE A 130 -54.45 15.45 -25.88
N THR A 131 -54.17 14.43 -25.08
CA THR A 131 -54.63 13.06 -25.31
C THR A 131 -55.72 12.71 -24.33
N LYS A 132 -56.80 12.10 -24.82
CA LYS A 132 -57.86 11.54 -23.98
C LYS A 132 -57.32 10.31 -23.25
N ILE A 133 -57.48 10.27 -21.93
CA ILE A 133 -57.07 9.17 -21.04
C ILE A 133 -58.22 8.67 -20.17
#